data_AF-A0A061FBE0-F1
#
_entry.id   AF-A0A061FBE0-F1
#
_cell.length_a   1.000
_cell.length_b   1.000
_cell.length_c   1.000
_cell.angle_alpha   90.00
_cell.angle_beta   90.00
_cell.angle_gamma   90.00
#
_symmetry.space_group_name_H-M   'P 1'
#
loop_
_entity.id
_entity.type
_entity.pdbx_description
1 polymer ?
#
loop_
_entity_poly.entity_id
_entity_poly.type
_entity_poly.pdbx_seq_one_letter_code
_entity_poly.pdbx_strand_id
1 'polypeptide(L)'
;MNNNNNNSKGKLKQKQNKVELSLLILYAIGFYAFCIRRSLHLSRHHFSKLYGLRGGWLFPPRLNDVSDAQWRNFRANLPLLTLVFGVFTMLANISRQCFHFRARGMSIVWLFLSLIYLSYLHGACVVFILLIASANFLLVKIFAKAKYFPLVLWTFNLFFLFCNRVYQGYSFSKFGQRWTYLDNFRGTFRWHICFNFVVLRMISFGYDYHWAHQDSRFDQEKHIQRCHVCKSGKICYQILQERNVHTNNFTFTIYLSYLVYAPFYISGPIISFNAFASQLDVPQNHYSIKEVTWYGLRWVFVLSLMELMTHLFYFNAFAVSGSWQMLSPMDIFIIGYGVINFMWLKFFLIWRYFRFWSLIAGIEAPENMPKCVNNCYNLEGFWKSWHASFNKWIVRLRVHWEDSFFMNLKQLLVLSQSLVSWLLTSLAMLLAHQALIG
;
A
#
# COMPACT_ATOMS: atom_id res chain seq x y z
N MET A 1 57.57 16.44 -2.97
CA MET A 1 57.35 15.01 -3.29
C MET A 1 56.06 14.40 -2.73
N ASN A 2 55.41 14.93 -1.68
CA ASN A 2 54.20 14.32 -1.08
C ASN A 2 52.87 14.48 -1.86
N ASN A 3 52.70 15.51 -2.71
CA ASN A 3 51.44 15.72 -3.43
C ASN A 3 51.21 14.73 -4.60
N ASN A 4 52.28 14.25 -5.25
CA ASN A 4 52.16 13.30 -6.37
C ASN A 4 51.78 11.89 -5.91
N ASN A 5 52.17 11.47 -4.70
CA ASN A 5 51.84 10.15 -4.14
C ASN A 5 50.39 10.04 -3.67
N ASN A 6 49.77 11.13 -3.20
CA ASN A 6 48.35 11.12 -2.84
C ASN A 6 47.46 11.12 -4.09
N ASN A 7 47.86 11.84 -5.14
CA ASN A 7 47.17 11.84 -6.43
C ASN A 7 47.28 10.49 -7.16
N SER A 8 48.42 9.80 -7.08
CA SER A 8 48.60 8.48 -7.67
C SER A 8 47.80 7.41 -6.94
N LYS A 9 47.77 7.41 -5.59
CA LYS A 9 46.92 6.52 -4.78
C LYS A 9 45.43 6.75 -5.02
N GLY A 10 45.00 8.00 -5.15
CA GLY A 10 43.61 8.36 -5.51
C GLY A 10 43.22 7.84 -6.90
N LYS A 11 44.08 8.02 -7.91
CA LYS A 11 43.86 7.49 -9.27
C LYS A 11 43.87 5.96 -9.33
N LEU A 12 44.75 5.30 -8.57
CA LEU A 12 44.80 3.84 -8.46
C LEU A 12 43.54 3.27 -7.82
N LYS A 13 43.09 3.85 -6.69
CA LYS A 13 41.84 3.46 -6.02
C LYS A 13 40.62 3.71 -6.91
N GLN A 14 40.61 4.82 -7.65
CA GLN A 14 39.55 5.11 -8.62
C GLN A 14 39.56 4.13 -9.81
N LYS A 15 40.74 3.71 -10.28
CA LYS A 15 40.90 2.70 -11.34
C LYS A 15 40.47 1.32 -10.85
N GLN A 16 40.84 0.95 -9.63
CA GLN A 16 40.43 -0.31 -8.99
C GLN A 16 38.90 -0.38 -8.84
N ASN A 17 38.27 0.68 -8.34
CA ASN A 17 36.81 0.77 -8.24
C ASN A 17 36.11 0.64 -9.61
N LYS A 18 36.72 1.15 -10.70
CA LYS A 18 36.17 0.99 -12.06
C LYS A 18 36.27 -0.46 -12.56
N VAL A 19 37.37 -1.15 -12.27
CA VAL A 19 37.54 -2.56 -12.64
C VAL A 19 36.56 -3.44 -11.87
N GLU A 20 36.45 -3.24 -10.55
CA GLU A 20 35.49 -3.95 -9.71
C GLU A 20 34.04 -3.72 -10.19
N LEU A 21 33.67 -2.47 -10.49
CA LEU A 21 32.35 -2.14 -11.04
C LEU A 21 32.09 -2.86 -12.37
N SER A 22 33.07 -2.88 -13.29
CA SER A 22 32.94 -3.58 -14.57
C SER A 22 32.77 -5.09 -14.39
N LEU A 23 33.53 -5.71 -13.47
CA LEU A 23 33.40 -7.13 -13.16
C LEU A 23 32.01 -7.46 -12.56
N LEU A 24 31.50 -6.61 -11.67
CA LEU A 24 30.16 -6.75 -11.10
C LEU A 24 29.07 -6.62 -12.16
N ILE A 25 29.21 -5.70 -13.11
CA ILE A 25 28.29 -5.54 -14.24
C ILE A 25 28.30 -6.78 -15.14
N LEU A 26 29.49 -7.28 -15.51
CA LEU A 26 29.62 -8.50 -16.32
C LEU A 26 29.03 -9.72 -15.61
N TYR A 27 29.30 -9.88 -14.32
CA TYR A 27 28.71 -10.93 -13.50
C TYR A 27 27.18 -10.81 -13.48
N ALA A 28 26.64 -9.61 -13.25
CA ALA A 28 25.18 -9.40 -13.25
C ALA A 28 24.57 -9.76 -14.61
N ILE A 29 25.16 -9.32 -15.72
CA ILE A 29 24.69 -9.67 -17.08
C ILE A 29 24.71 -11.18 -17.28
N GLY A 30 25.82 -11.84 -16.94
CA GLY A 30 25.97 -13.30 -17.05
C GLY A 30 24.95 -14.06 -16.20
N PHE A 31 24.75 -13.63 -14.95
CA PHE A 31 23.77 -14.21 -14.03
C PHE A 31 22.34 -14.07 -14.56
N TYR A 32 21.93 -12.87 -15.00
CA TYR A 32 20.59 -12.66 -15.54
C TYR A 32 20.38 -13.40 -16.86
N ALA A 33 21.39 -13.42 -17.75
CA ALA A 33 21.32 -14.18 -18.99
C ALA A 33 21.16 -15.69 -18.73
N PHE A 34 21.89 -16.23 -17.75
CA PHE A 34 21.76 -17.62 -17.30
C PHE A 34 20.36 -17.90 -16.75
N CYS A 35 19.87 -17.07 -15.82
CA CYS A 35 18.54 -17.21 -15.22
C CYS A 35 17.44 -17.16 -16.28
N ILE A 36 17.51 -16.20 -17.22
CA ILE A 36 16.54 -16.04 -18.31
C ILE A 36 16.57 -17.27 -19.23
N ARG A 37 17.77 -17.70 -19.67
CA ARG A 37 17.92 -18.87 -20.55
C ARG A 37 17.34 -20.12 -19.90
N ARG A 38 17.66 -20.35 -18.62
CA ARG A 38 17.17 -21.51 -17.88
C ARG A 38 15.67 -21.46 -17.63
N SER A 39 15.12 -20.28 -17.29
CA SER A 39 13.68 -20.08 -17.10
C SER A 39 12.89 -20.32 -18.39
N LEU A 40 13.40 -19.87 -19.54
CA LEU A 40 12.80 -20.15 -20.85
C LEU A 40 12.83 -21.63 -21.19
N HIS A 41 13.94 -22.31 -20.89
CA HIS A 41 14.05 -23.76 -21.09
C HIS A 41 13.02 -24.50 -20.25
N LEU A 42 12.92 -24.20 -18.95
CA LEU A 42 11.93 -24.80 -18.05
C LEU A 42 10.51 -24.62 -18.57
N SER A 43 10.16 -23.39 -18.95
CA SER A 43 8.82 -23.04 -19.43
C SER A 43 8.45 -23.78 -20.71
N ARG A 44 9.39 -23.98 -21.64
CA ARG A 44 9.14 -24.71 -22.89
C ARG A 44 9.01 -26.22 -22.70
N HIS A 45 9.74 -26.80 -21.75
CA HIS A 45 9.77 -28.26 -21.57
C HIS A 45 8.69 -28.77 -20.61
N HIS A 46 8.22 -27.95 -19.67
CA HIS A 46 7.30 -28.39 -18.62
C HIS A 46 5.90 -27.79 -18.70
N PHE A 47 5.58 -26.91 -19.66
CA PHE A 47 4.28 -26.20 -19.69
C PHE A 47 3.06 -27.12 -19.66
N SER A 48 3.11 -28.32 -20.26
CA SER A 48 1.99 -29.26 -20.31
C SER A 48 1.59 -29.81 -18.93
N LYS A 49 2.51 -29.79 -17.96
CA LYS A 49 2.29 -30.27 -16.60
C LYS A 49 1.87 -29.15 -15.64
N LEU A 50 1.77 -27.91 -16.11
CA LEU A 50 1.49 -26.75 -15.28
C LEU A 50 0.00 -26.41 -15.23
N TYR A 51 -0.50 -26.19 -14.02
CA TYR A 51 -1.84 -25.68 -13.77
C TYR A 51 -1.89 -24.15 -13.83
N GLY A 52 -3.03 -23.61 -14.25
CA GLY A 52 -3.29 -22.16 -14.23
C GLY A 52 -2.76 -21.39 -15.44
N LEU A 53 -2.23 -22.08 -16.45
CA LEU A 53 -1.92 -21.47 -17.75
C LEU A 53 -3.20 -21.26 -18.58
N ARG A 54 -3.31 -20.13 -19.27
CA ARG A 54 -4.41 -19.83 -20.21
C ARG A 54 -3.86 -19.28 -21.53
N GLY A 55 -4.70 -19.19 -22.55
CA GLY A 55 -4.33 -18.55 -23.82
C GLY A 55 -3.80 -17.13 -23.60
N GLY A 56 -2.60 -16.86 -24.08
CA GLY A 56 -1.97 -15.54 -24.06
C GLY A 56 -2.26 -14.76 -25.34
N TRP A 57 -2.07 -13.44 -25.27
CA TRP A 57 -2.20 -12.55 -26.43
C TRP A 57 -0.84 -12.26 -27.08
N LEU A 58 0.24 -12.36 -26.31
CA LEU A 58 1.59 -12.03 -26.76
C LEU A 58 2.21 -13.22 -27.51
N PHE A 59 2.35 -13.10 -28.84
CA PHE A 59 2.87 -14.12 -29.76
C PHE A 59 2.14 -15.47 -29.67
N PRO A 60 0.93 -15.60 -30.26
CA PRO A 60 0.24 -16.88 -30.36
C PRO A 60 1.15 -17.95 -30.99
N PRO A 61 1.18 -19.21 -30.50
CA PRO A 61 0.26 -19.84 -29.54
C PRO A 61 0.77 -19.83 -28.08
N ARG A 62 1.47 -18.79 -27.62
CA ARG A 62 2.01 -18.79 -26.25
C ARG A 62 0.92 -18.68 -25.18
N LEU A 63 1.13 -19.44 -24.10
CA LEU A 63 0.30 -19.41 -22.91
C LEU A 63 0.72 -18.25 -22.01
N ASN A 64 -0.17 -17.87 -21.11
CA ASN A 64 0.02 -16.85 -20.09
C ASN A 64 -0.20 -17.46 -18.70
N ASP A 65 0.74 -17.20 -17.78
CA ASP A 65 0.60 -17.57 -16.38
C ASP A 65 -0.36 -16.64 -15.66
N VAL A 66 -1.55 -17.17 -15.39
CA VAL A 66 -2.61 -16.50 -14.63
C VAL A 66 -2.94 -17.28 -13.36
N SER A 67 -1.99 -18.06 -12.83
CA SER A 67 -2.19 -18.89 -11.64
C SER A 67 -2.40 -18.05 -10.37
N ASP A 68 -1.73 -16.90 -10.22
CA ASP A 68 -1.95 -15.96 -9.11
C ASP A 68 -3.33 -15.29 -9.18
N ALA A 69 -4.16 -15.52 -8.16
CA ALA A 69 -5.56 -15.08 -8.14
C ALA A 69 -5.69 -13.54 -8.08
N GLN A 70 -4.88 -12.89 -7.26
CA GLN A 70 -4.91 -11.45 -7.08
C GLN A 70 -4.52 -10.70 -8.37
N TRP A 71 -3.41 -11.12 -9.00
CA TRP A 71 -2.95 -10.57 -10.28
C TRP A 71 -3.99 -10.81 -11.37
N ARG A 72 -4.52 -12.03 -11.48
CA ARG A 72 -5.58 -12.37 -12.44
C ARG A 72 -6.80 -11.48 -12.28
N ASN A 73 -7.27 -11.27 -11.05
CA ASN A 73 -8.42 -10.41 -10.75
C ASN A 73 -8.12 -8.94 -11.09
N PHE A 74 -6.96 -8.41 -10.71
CA PHE A 74 -6.57 -7.04 -11.03
C PHE A 74 -6.47 -6.82 -12.54
N ARG A 75 -5.77 -7.71 -13.25
CA ARG A 75 -5.58 -7.66 -14.71
C ARG A 75 -6.91 -7.72 -15.47
N ALA A 76 -7.80 -8.63 -15.08
CA ALA A 76 -9.11 -8.78 -15.72
C ALA A 76 -10.00 -7.54 -15.54
N ASN A 77 -9.94 -6.91 -14.36
CA ASN A 77 -10.74 -5.72 -14.06
C ASN A 77 -10.04 -4.39 -14.41
N LEU A 78 -8.80 -4.42 -14.91
CA LEU A 78 -8.02 -3.21 -15.19
C LEU A 78 -8.71 -2.23 -16.15
N PRO A 79 -9.38 -2.66 -17.24
CA PRO A 79 -10.10 -1.73 -18.13
C PRO A 79 -11.24 -1.02 -17.41
N LEU A 80 -12.08 -1.77 -16.68
CA LEU A 80 -13.19 -1.22 -15.89
C LEU A 80 -12.67 -0.29 -14.78
N LEU A 81 -11.62 -0.69 -14.08
CA LEU A 81 -10.99 0.11 -13.03
C LEU A 81 -10.44 1.44 -13.59
N THR A 82 -9.88 1.40 -14.80
CA THR A 82 -9.34 2.59 -15.48
C THR A 82 -10.44 3.52 -15.96
N LEU A 83 -11.56 2.99 -16.43
CA LEU A 83 -12.75 3.78 -16.73
C LEU A 83 -13.28 4.48 -15.45
N VAL A 84 -13.43 3.73 -14.37
CA VAL A 84 -13.87 4.28 -13.07
C VAL A 84 -12.91 5.34 -12.57
N PHE A 85 -11.61 5.09 -12.63
CA PHE A 85 -10.57 6.06 -12.31
C PHE A 85 -10.75 7.36 -13.13
N GLY A 86 -10.87 7.24 -14.46
CA GLY A 86 -11.06 8.40 -15.34
C GLY A 86 -12.30 9.21 -14.98
N VAL A 87 -13.46 8.56 -14.86
CA VAL A 87 -14.73 9.22 -14.52
C VAL A 87 -14.66 9.84 -13.12
N PHE A 88 -14.17 9.11 -12.13
CA PHE A 88 -14.07 9.56 -10.74
C PHE A 88 -13.19 10.82 -10.62
N THR A 89 -12.03 10.83 -11.30
CA THR A 89 -11.13 11.99 -11.23
C THR A 89 -11.60 13.17 -12.06
N MET A 90 -12.20 12.91 -13.23
CA MET A 90 -12.81 13.94 -14.06
C MET A 90 -13.93 14.67 -13.30
N LEU A 91 -14.88 13.93 -12.72
CA LEU A 91 -16.01 14.52 -11.98
C LEU A 91 -15.54 15.37 -10.80
N ALA A 92 -14.56 14.89 -10.05
CA ALA A 92 -14.05 15.63 -8.90
C ALA A 92 -13.25 16.87 -9.29
N ASN A 93 -12.45 16.80 -10.37
CA ASN A 93 -11.69 17.93 -10.86
C ASN A 93 -12.58 19.01 -11.47
N ILE A 94 -13.61 18.63 -12.25
CA ILE A 94 -14.63 19.54 -12.76
C ILE A 94 -15.37 20.20 -11.59
N SER A 95 -15.79 19.42 -10.60
CA SER A 95 -16.47 19.95 -9.41
C SER A 95 -15.61 20.97 -8.67
N ARG A 96 -14.31 20.71 -8.53
CA ARG A 96 -13.35 21.62 -7.89
C ARG A 96 -13.20 22.92 -8.68
N GLN A 97 -13.13 22.86 -10.01
CA GLN A 97 -12.95 24.02 -10.88
C GLN A 97 -14.23 24.87 -10.99
N CYS A 98 -15.39 24.24 -11.14
CA CYS A 98 -16.66 24.96 -11.33
C CYS A 98 -17.17 25.61 -10.03
N PHE A 99 -17.01 24.96 -8.88
CA PHE A 99 -17.64 25.39 -7.63
C PHE A 99 -16.66 25.96 -6.59
N HIS A 100 -15.35 25.97 -6.89
CA HIS A 100 -14.29 26.45 -5.99
C HIS A 100 -14.43 25.92 -4.55
N PHE A 101 -14.82 24.65 -4.41
CA PHE A 101 -15.10 24.05 -3.11
C PHE A 101 -13.86 24.08 -2.19
N ARG A 102 -14.05 24.57 -0.97
CA ARG A 102 -13.13 24.36 0.16
C ARG A 102 -13.19 22.90 0.64
N ALA A 103 -12.38 22.53 1.63
CA ALA A 103 -12.17 21.16 2.10
C ALA A 103 -13.47 20.43 2.44
N ARG A 104 -14.44 21.12 3.08
CA ARG A 104 -15.75 20.54 3.39
C ARG A 104 -16.53 20.16 2.13
N GLY A 105 -16.62 21.08 1.15
CA GLY A 105 -17.30 20.80 -0.12
C GLY A 105 -16.62 19.67 -0.90
N MET A 106 -15.29 19.69 -0.98
CA MET A 106 -14.53 18.61 -1.61
C MET A 106 -14.69 17.29 -0.89
N SER A 107 -14.75 17.28 0.44
CA SER A 107 -14.97 16.06 1.21
C SER A 107 -16.32 15.41 0.91
N ILE A 108 -17.37 16.22 0.66
CA ILE A 108 -18.71 15.75 0.28
C ILE A 108 -18.66 15.13 -1.11
N VAL A 109 -18.02 15.80 -2.08
CA VAL A 109 -17.85 15.27 -3.45
C VAL A 109 -17.11 13.93 -3.42
N TRP A 110 -15.97 13.87 -2.72
CA TRP A 110 -15.20 12.62 -2.59
C TRP A 110 -15.96 11.52 -1.86
N LEU A 111 -16.70 11.88 -0.81
CA LEU A 111 -17.52 10.94 -0.06
C LEU A 111 -18.62 10.36 -0.95
N PHE A 112 -19.34 11.22 -1.67
CA PHE A 112 -20.42 10.80 -2.57
C PHE A 112 -19.91 9.85 -3.66
N LEU A 113 -18.86 10.25 -4.38
CA LEU A 113 -18.26 9.40 -5.41
C LEU A 113 -17.73 8.07 -4.84
N SER A 114 -17.13 8.12 -3.65
CA SER A 114 -16.62 6.93 -2.99
C SER A 114 -17.73 6.00 -2.49
N LEU A 115 -18.86 6.55 -2.02
CA LEU A 115 -20.02 5.75 -1.61
C LEU A 115 -20.67 5.03 -2.79
N ILE A 116 -20.72 5.65 -3.97
CA ILE A 116 -21.16 4.98 -5.21
C ILE A 116 -20.23 3.80 -5.50
N TYR A 117 -18.91 4.02 -5.45
CA TYR A 117 -17.92 2.98 -5.66
C TYR A 117 -18.03 1.83 -4.64
N LEU A 118 -18.17 2.15 -3.34
CA LEU A 118 -18.34 1.16 -2.29
C LEU A 118 -19.66 0.39 -2.41
N SER A 119 -20.74 1.05 -2.83
CA SER A 119 -22.04 0.41 -3.04
C SER A 119 -21.97 -0.61 -4.16
N TYR A 120 -21.22 -0.33 -5.24
CA TYR A 120 -20.92 -1.32 -6.27
C TYR A 120 -20.10 -2.50 -5.73
N LEU A 121 -19.05 -2.22 -4.94
CA LEU A 121 -18.16 -3.27 -4.42
C LEU A 121 -18.82 -4.17 -3.37
N HIS A 122 -19.68 -3.63 -2.51
CA HIS A 122 -20.15 -4.34 -1.32
C HIS A 122 -21.68 -4.45 -1.21
N GLY A 123 -22.43 -3.73 -2.04
CA GLY A 123 -23.89 -3.73 -2.00
C GLY A 123 -24.41 -3.30 -0.63
N ALA A 124 -25.37 -4.06 -0.07
CA ALA A 124 -25.98 -3.75 1.23
C ALA A 124 -24.96 -3.78 2.39
N CYS A 125 -23.86 -4.53 2.27
CA CYS A 125 -22.86 -4.65 3.33
C CYS A 125 -22.10 -3.36 3.64
N VAL A 126 -22.22 -2.31 2.80
CA VAL A 126 -21.68 -0.97 3.11
C VAL A 126 -22.19 -0.45 4.45
N VAL A 127 -23.43 -0.81 4.83
CA VAL A 127 -24.04 -0.42 6.11
C VAL A 127 -23.15 -0.84 7.29
N PHE A 128 -22.57 -2.04 7.29
CA PHE A 128 -21.70 -2.48 8.37
C PHE A 128 -20.44 -1.62 8.49
N ILE A 129 -19.83 -1.25 7.36
CA ILE A 129 -18.64 -0.38 7.34
C ILE A 129 -19.00 0.98 7.95
N LEU A 130 -20.12 1.57 7.52
CA LEU A 130 -20.57 2.88 7.99
C LEU A 130 -20.93 2.86 9.48
N LEU A 131 -21.58 1.81 9.97
CA LEU A 131 -21.94 1.67 11.38
C LEU A 131 -20.69 1.57 12.27
N ILE A 132 -19.72 0.71 11.91
CA ILE A 132 -18.49 0.55 12.69
C ILE A 132 -17.65 1.84 12.66
N ALA A 133 -17.54 2.48 11.48
CA ALA A 133 -16.89 3.77 11.35
C ALA A 133 -17.58 4.85 12.21
N SER A 134 -18.90 4.91 12.22
CA SER A 134 -19.64 5.89 13.02
C SER A 134 -19.44 5.67 14.52
N ALA A 135 -19.51 4.41 14.98
CA ALA A 135 -19.23 4.07 16.36
C ALA A 135 -17.80 4.44 16.77
N ASN A 136 -16.82 4.21 15.90
CA ASN A 136 -15.44 4.61 16.13
C ASN A 136 -15.28 6.14 16.20
N PHE A 137 -15.93 6.88 15.31
CA PHE A 137 -15.91 8.34 15.34
C PHE A 137 -16.43 8.86 16.68
N LEU A 138 -17.57 8.35 17.15
CA LEU A 138 -18.15 8.73 18.44
C LEU A 138 -17.19 8.40 19.59
N LEU A 139 -16.63 7.18 19.61
CA LEU A 139 -15.64 6.77 20.58
C LEU A 139 -14.44 7.73 20.61
N VAL A 140 -13.89 8.08 19.45
CA VAL A 140 -12.76 9.03 19.36
C VAL A 140 -13.17 10.39 19.90
N LYS A 141 -14.32 10.93 19.49
CA LYS A 141 -14.78 12.25 19.93
C LYS A 141 -15.02 12.34 21.44
N ILE A 142 -15.49 11.25 22.07
CA ILE A 142 -15.76 11.20 23.51
C ILE A 142 -14.46 11.00 24.31
N PHE A 143 -13.62 10.05 23.90
CA PHE A 143 -12.49 9.60 24.72
C PHE A 143 -11.14 10.22 24.38
N ALA A 144 -10.98 10.98 23.28
CA ALA A 144 -9.67 11.46 22.83
C ALA A 144 -8.89 12.35 23.82
N LYS A 145 -9.49 12.86 24.88
CA LYS A 145 -8.77 13.59 25.95
C LYS A 145 -8.35 12.71 27.12
N ALA A 146 -8.83 11.47 27.18
CA ALA A 146 -8.55 10.54 28.27
C ALA A 146 -7.14 9.94 28.15
N LYS A 147 -6.47 9.72 29.28
CA LYS A 147 -5.13 9.10 29.32
C LYS A 147 -5.11 7.67 28.79
N TYR A 148 -6.21 6.92 28.97
CA TYR A 148 -6.36 5.54 28.50
C TYR A 148 -6.96 5.45 27.08
N PHE A 149 -7.09 6.58 26.37
CA PHE A 149 -7.64 6.62 25.02
C PHE A 149 -6.98 5.63 24.05
N PRO A 150 -5.64 5.50 23.97
CA PRO A 150 -5.01 4.52 23.09
C PRO A 150 -5.50 3.09 23.34
N LEU A 151 -5.64 2.69 24.61
CA LEU A 151 -6.12 1.34 24.96
C LEU A 151 -7.54 1.11 24.45
N VAL A 152 -8.45 2.07 24.66
CA VAL A 152 -9.85 1.99 24.23
C VAL A 152 -9.95 1.95 22.70
N LEU A 153 -9.19 2.80 22.01
CA LEU A 153 -9.15 2.84 20.54
C LEU A 153 -8.68 1.50 19.96
N TRP A 154 -7.59 0.93 20.49
CA TRP A 154 -7.05 -0.33 20.00
C TRP A 154 -7.95 -1.52 20.32
N THR A 155 -8.51 -1.57 21.53
CA THR A 155 -9.44 -2.62 21.93
C THR A 155 -10.65 -2.65 21.00
N PHE A 156 -11.25 -1.49 20.70
CA PHE A 156 -12.37 -1.38 19.76
C PHE A 156 -11.99 -1.89 18.36
N ASN A 157 -10.88 -1.41 17.80
CA ASN A 157 -10.49 -1.75 16.44
C ASN A 157 -10.06 -3.22 16.30
N LEU A 158 -9.33 -3.77 17.27
CA LEU A 158 -8.95 -5.18 17.30
C LEU A 158 -10.15 -6.09 17.50
N PHE A 159 -11.11 -5.71 18.33
CA PHE A 159 -12.36 -6.44 18.50
C PHE A 159 -13.10 -6.59 17.16
N PHE A 160 -13.30 -5.51 16.41
CA PHE A 160 -13.98 -5.59 15.11
C PHE A 160 -13.16 -6.31 14.05
N LEU A 161 -11.83 -6.18 14.03
CA LEU A 161 -10.97 -7.00 13.15
C LEU A 161 -11.12 -8.49 13.44
N PHE A 162 -11.13 -8.87 14.73
CA PHE A 162 -11.30 -10.25 15.16
C PHE A 162 -12.69 -10.78 14.77
N CYS A 163 -13.76 -10.06 15.11
CA CYS A 163 -15.13 -10.42 14.74
C CYS A 163 -15.29 -10.58 13.22
N ASN A 164 -14.79 -9.62 12.44
CA ASN A 164 -14.83 -9.68 10.98
C ASN A 164 -14.13 -10.93 10.43
N ARG A 165 -13.02 -11.35 11.06
CA ARG A 165 -12.27 -12.54 10.66
C ARG A 165 -12.97 -13.84 11.07
N VAL A 166 -13.47 -13.93 12.29
CA VAL A 166 -14.15 -15.14 12.82
C VAL A 166 -15.45 -15.39 12.05
N TYR A 167 -16.23 -14.34 11.82
CA TYR A 167 -17.52 -14.48 11.14
C TYR A 167 -17.43 -14.45 9.61
N GLN A 168 -16.25 -14.16 9.04
CA GLN A 168 -16.05 -13.94 7.60
C GLN A 168 -17.02 -12.87 7.04
N GLY A 169 -17.15 -11.78 7.80
CA GLY A 169 -18.18 -10.75 7.60
C GLY A 169 -19.51 -11.08 8.29
N TYR A 170 -20.46 -10.16 8.20
CA TYR A 170 -21.77 -10.30 8.85
C TYR A 170 -22.87 -10.63 7.83
N SER A 171 -23.89 -11.35 8.29
CA SER A 171 -25.10 -11.65 7.51
C SER A 171 -26.27 -10.91 8.11
N PHE A 172 -27.12 -10.34 7.26
CA PHE A 172 -28.33 -9.66 7.69
C PHE A 172 -29.34 -10.62 8.33
N SER A 173 -29.40 -11.87 7.85
CA SER A 173 -30.22 -12.95 8.43
C SER A 173 -29.96 -13.18 9.92
N LYS A 174 -28.73 -13.00 10.40
CA LYS A 174 -28.38 -13.15 11.83
C LYS A 174 -29.02 -12.10 12.73
N PHE A 175 -29.37 -10.93 12.18
CA PHE A 175 -29.98 -9.83 12.94
C PHE A 175 -31.51 -9.83 12.88
N GLY A 176 -32.11 -10.68 12.05
CA GLY A 176 -33.55 -10.88 11.99
C GLY A 176 -34.06 -11.23 10.60
N GLN A 177 -35.13 -12.02 10.57
CA GLN A 177 -35.66 -12.59 9.32
C GLN A 177 -36.14 -11.53 8.32
N ARG A 178 -36.54 -10.34 8.80
CA ARG A 178 -36.93 -9.18 7.96
C ARG A 178 -35.81 -8.65 7.08
N TRP A 179 -34.54 -8.81 7.47
CA TRP A 179 -33.39 -8.27 6.75
C TRP A 179 -32.73 -9.29 5.82
N THR A 180 -33.21 -10.54 5.81
CA THR A 180 -32.63 -11.65 5.03
C THR A 180 -32.53 -11.32 3.54
N TYR A 181 -33.47 -10.56 2.98
CA TYR A 181 -33.42 -10.20 1.56
C TYR A 181 -32.17 -9.37 1.20
N LEU A 182 -31.60 -8.62 2.14
CA LEU A 182 -30.37 -7.84 1.92
C LEU A 182 -29.13 -8.74 1.76
N ASP A 183 -29.16 -9.98 2.24
CA ASP A 183 -28.07 -10.93 2.01
C ASP A 183 -27.93 -11.31 0.53
N ASN A 184 -28.99 -11.14 -0.29
CA ASN A 184 -28.93 -11.34 -1.74
C ASN A 184 -28.21 -10.19 -2.46
N PHE A 185 -28.08 -9.03 -1.82
CA PHE A 185 -27.43 -7.84 -2.38
C PHE A 185 -26.00 -7.69 -1.86
N ARG A 186 -25.24 -8.78 -1.84
CA ARG A 186 -23.81 -8.75 -1.56
C ARG A 186 -23.06 -8.32 -2.82
N GLY A 187 -22.23 -7.28 -2.70
CA GLY A 187 -21.44 -6.79 -3.82
C GLY A 187 -20.33 -7.76 -4.25
N THR A 188 -19.56 -7.34 -5.25
CA THR A 188 -18.53 -8.17 -5.91
C THR A 188 -17.35 -8.55 -5.00
N PHE A 189 -17.03 -7.71 -4.01
CA PHE A 189 -15.91 -7.89 -3.10
C PHE A 189 -16.37 -8.11 -1.66
N ARG A 190 -15.62 -8.97 -0.95
CA ARG A 190 -15.83 -9.21 0.49
C ARG A 190 -15.39 -7.99 1.30
N TRP A 191 -16.36 -7.27 1.85
CA TRP A 191 -16.12 -6.03 2.59
C TRP A 191 -15.15 -6.18 3.76
N HIS A 192 -15.20 -7.31 4.47
CA HIS A 192 -14.39 -7.56 5.65
C HIS A 192 -12.88 -7.68 5.36
N ILE A 193 -12.48 -7.94 4.10
CA ILE A 193 -11.07 -7.95 3.68
C ILE A 193 -10.57 -6.51 3.49
N CYS A 194 -11.32 -5.69 2.75
CA CYS A 194 -10.99 -4.27 2.53
C CYS A 194 -11.05 -3.46 3.83
N PHE A 195 -11.92 -3.87 4.77
CA PHE A 195 -12.09 -3.22 6.06
C PHE A 195 -10.78 -3.13 6.88
N ASN A 196 -9.81 -4.02 6.63
CA ASN A 196 -8.49 -3.93 7.27
C ASN A 196 -7.81 -2.57 7.03
N PHE A 197 -7.88 -2.03 5.80
CA PHE A 197 -7.35 -0.69 5.48
C PHE A 197 -8.19 0.44 6.09
N VAL A 198 -9.49 0.21 6.28
CA VAL A 198 -10.38 1.18 6.97
C VAL A 198 -9.98 1.28 8.44
N VAL A 199 -9.69 0.17 9.11
CA VAL A 199 -9.25 0.15 10.51
C VAL A 199 -7.94 0.90 10.73
N LEU A 200 -6.95 0.73 9.84
CA LEU A 200 -5.69 1.47 9.92
C LEU A 200 -5.92 2.99 9.86
N ARG A 201 -6.86 3.43 9.02
CA ARG A 201 -7.26 4.82 8.90
C ARG A 201 -8.09 5.29 10.11
N MET A 202 -8.98 4.47 10.64
CA MET A 202 -9.72 4.76 11.88
C MET A 202 -8.76 5.01 13.06
N ILE A 203 -7.74 4.16 13.20
CA ILE A 203 -6.70 4.32 14.21
C ILE A 203 -5.91 5.62 13.94
N SER A 204 -5.50 5.88 12.69
CA SER A 204 -4.78 7.11 12.34
C SER A 204 -5.57 8.37 12.69
N PHE A 205 -6.87 8.40 12.38
CA PHE A 205 -7.76 9.50 12.75
C PHE A 205 -7.83 9.68 14.27
N GLY A 206 -7.96 8.57 15.01
CA GLY A 206 -8.00 8.59 16.47
C GLY A 206 -6.77 9.26 17.08
N TYR A 207 -5.58 8.88 16.62
CA TYR A 207 -4.33 9.49 17.08
C TYR A 207 -4.17 10.94 16.61
N ASP A 208 -4.42 11.23 15.33
CA ASP A 208 -4.31 12.59 14.80
C ASP A 208 -5.27 13.55 15.55
N TYR A 209 -6.47 13.09 15.93
CA TYR A 209 -7.40 13.87 16.76
C TYR A 209 -6.94 13.99 18.22
N HIS A 210 -6.39 12.93 18.82
CA HIS A 210 -5.83 12.99 20.18
C HIS A 210 -4.66 13.97 20.27
N TRP A 211 -3.74 13.92 19.31
CA TRP A 211 -2.57 14.79 19.24
C TRP A 211 -2.90 16.24 18.88
N ALA A 212 -4.00 16.50 18.17
CA ALA A 212 -4.47 17.86 17.94
C ALA A 212 -4.85 18.61 19.23
N HIS A 213 -5.03 17.90 20.36
CA HIS A 213 -5.27 18.50 21.68
C HIS A 213 -4.01 18.62 22.54
N GLN A 214 -2.85 18.21 22.02
CA GLN A 214 -1.55 18.31 22.67
C GLN A 214 -0.68 19.34 21.94
N ASP A 215 0.35 19.86 22.61
CA ASP A 215 1.29 20.76 21.97
C ASP A 215 2.01 20.07 20.80
N SER A 216 2.08 20.76 19.66
CA SER A 216 2.76 20.26 18.47
C SER A 216 4.24 20.06 18.76
N ARG A 217 4.68 18.80 18.74
CA ARG A 217 6.10 18.43 18.90
C ARG A 217 6.91 18.58 17.62
N PHE A 218 6.26 18.86 16.49
CA PHE A 218 6.91 19.00 15.20
C PHE A 218 7.41 20.43 14.99
N ASP A 219 8.73 20.59 15.01
CA ASP A 219 9.41 21.85 14.69
C ASP A 219 9.49 22.03 13.17
N GLN A 220 8.50 22.74 12.63
CA GLN A 220 8.36 22.98 11.20
C GLN A 220 9.54 23.79 10.63
N GLU A 221 10.07 24.75 11.38
CA GLU A 221 11.18 25.60 10.91
C GLU A 221 12.47 24.78 10.76
N LYS A 222 12.82 23.98 11.77
CA LYS A 222 13.97 23.07 11.69
C LYS A 222 13.83 22.07 10.54
N HIS A 223 12.62 21.59 10.27
CA HIS A 223 12.39 20.68 9.14
C HIS A 223 12.59 21.38 7.79
N ILE A 224 12.04 22.58 7.60
CA ILE A 224 12.19 23.34 6.35
C ILE A 224 13.66 23.64 6.05
N GLN A 225 14.46 23.93 7.07
CA GLN A 225 15.91 24.17 6.91
C GLN A 225 16.66 22.91 6.43
N ARG A 226 16.25 21.72 6.86
CA ARG A 226 16.93 20.44 6.56
C ARG A 226 16.40 19.76 5.29
N CYS A 227 15.14 20.00 4.93
CA CYS A 227 14.50 19.33 3.81
C CYS A 227 14.68 20.10 2.50
N HIS A 228 15.38 19.50 1.54
CA HIS A 228 15.59 20.10 0.21
C HIS A 228 14.27 20.40 -0.53
N VAL A 229 13.24 19.56 -0.36
CA VAL A 229 11.93 19.78 -0.99
C VAL A 229 11.21 20.97 -0.36
N CYS A 230 11.23 21.07 0.96
CA CYS A 230 10.56 22.18 1.65
C CYS A 230 11.27 23.52 1.43
N LYS A 231 12.61 23.48 1.30
CA LYS A 231 13.42 24.65 0.99
C LYS A 231 13.10 25.27 -0.38
N SER A 232 12.62 24.49 -1.34
CA SER A 232 12.20 24.99 -2.66
C SER A 232 10.77 25.54 -2.71
N GLY A 233 10.08 25.61 -1.57
CA GLY A 233 8.70 26.10 -1.47
C GLY A 233 7.62 25.05 -1.73
N LYS A 234 7.99 23.81 -2.03
CA LYS A 234 7.06 22.67 -2.12
C LYS A 234 6.78 22.09 -0.74
N ILE A 235 5.60 21.50 -0.52
CA ILE A 235 5.29 20.88 0.77
C ILE A 235 5.61 19.39 0.67
N CYS A 236 6.49 18.88 1.53
CA CYS A 236 6.77 17.44 1.58
C CYS A 236 5.70 16.69 2.37
N TYR A 237 5.54 15.40 2.10
CA TYR A 237 4.60 14.54 2.81
C TYR A 237 4.78 14.52 4.34
N GLN A 238 6.00 14.65 4.85
CA GLN A 238 6.24 14.67 6.30
C GLN A 238 5.59 15.88 6.98
N ILE A 239 5.63 17.06 6.34
CA ILE A 239 4.92 18.25 6.85
C ILE A 239 3.40 18.00 6.81
N LEU A 240 2.87 17.44 5.72
CA LEU A 240 1.43 17.15 5.62
C LEU A 240 0.96 16.20 6.71
N GLN A 241 1.79 15.22 7.08
CA GLN A 241 1.48 14.24 8.12
C GLN A 241 1.57 14.82 9.53
N GLU A 242 2.65 15.54 9.86
CA GLU A 242 2.92 15.99 11.23
C GLU A 242 2.28 17.34 11.57
N ARG A 243 1.90 18.15 10.58
CA ARG A 243 1.20 19.41 10.84
C ARG A 243 -0.24 19.12 11.29
N ASN A 244 -0.59 19.60 12.47
CA ASN A 244 -1.96 19.54 12.95
C ASN A 244 -2.90 20.33 12.04
N VAL A 245 -3.98 19.68 11.63
CA VAL A 245 -5.06 20.34 10.89
C VAL A 245 -5.90 21.16 11.87
N HIS A 246 -6.49 22.27 11.40
CA HIS A 246 -7.43 23.05 12.20
C HIS A 246 -8.53 22.18 12.81
N THR A 247 -8.85 22.41 14.07
CA THR A 247 -9.86 21.65 14.85
C THR A 247 -11.23 21.59 14.15
N ASN A 248 -11.59 22.64 13.39
CA ASN A 248 -12.82 22.73 12.60
C ASN A 248 -12.91 21.74 11.42
N ASN A 249 -11.82 21.07 11.06
CA ASN A 249 -11.77 20.08 9.98
C ASN A 249 -11.93 18.63 10.49
N PHE A 250 -11.95 18.40 11.81
CA PHE A 250 -12.28 17.10 12.40
C PHE A 250 -13.79 16.88 12.44
N THR A 251 -14.43 16.93 11.27
CA THR A 251 -15.86 16.70 11.08
C THR A 251 -16.13 15.25 10.67
N PHE A 252 -17.36 14.79 10.94
CA PHE A 252 -17.78 13.43 10.55
C PHE A 252 -17.70 13.20 9.04
N THR A 253 -18.04 14.21 8.24
CA THR A 253 -17.98 14.13 6.76
C THR A 253 -16.55 13.92 6.25
N ILE A 254 -15.59 14.69 6.77
CA ILE A 254 -14.18 14.57 6.35
C ILE A 254 -13.61 13.23 6.82
N TYR A 255 -13.95 12.81 8.04
CA TYR A 255 -13.60 11.49 8.57
C TYR A 255 -14.12 10.36 7.67
N LEU A 256 -15.40 10.38 7.32
CA LEU A 256 -15.97 9.32 6.50
C LEU A 256 -15.38 9.34 5.10
N SER A 257 -15.23 10.53 4.50
CA SER A 257 -14.55 10.73 3.21
C SER A 257 -13.14 10.11 3.21
N TYR A 258 -12.36 10.37 4.27
CA TYR A 258 -11.03 9.79 4.46
C TYR A 258 -11.04 8.27 4.55
N LEU A 259 -12.00 7.69 5.29
CA LEU A 259 -12.12 6.24 5.46
C LEU A 259 -12.58 5.51 4.20
N VAL A 260 -13.48 6.09 3.43
CA VAL A 260 -14.04 5.42 2.25
C VAL A 260 -13.40 5.85 0.94
N TYR A 261 -12.43 6.78 0.98
CA TYR A 261 -11.77 7.32 -0.21
C TYR A 261 -11.34 6.22 -1.19
N ALA A 262 -11.99 6.19 -2.35
CA ALA A 262 -11.94 5.07 -3.29
C ALA A 262 -10.50 4.64 -3.68
N PRO A 263 -9.57 5.56 -4.02
CA PRO A 263 -8.19 5.18 -4.36
C PRO A 263 -7.46 4.42 -3.26
N PHE A 264 -7.78 4.66 -1.98
CA PHE A 264 -7.09 4.01 -0.85
C PHE A 264 -7.92 2.90 -0.19
N TYR A 265 -9.10 2.60 -0.74
CA TYR A 265 -10.05 1.72 -0.07
C TYR A 265 -9.71 0.23 -0.17
N ILE A 266 -9.34 -0.26 -1.36
CA ILE A 266 -9.02 -1.69 -1.57
C ILE A 266 -7.57 -1.98 -1.19
N SER A 267 -6.63 -1.33 -1.87
CA SER A 267 -5.19 -1.64 -1.76
C SER A 267 -4.33 -0.42 -2.06
N GLY A 268 -4.80 0.79 -1.75
CA GLY A 268 -3.95 1.98 -1.91
C GLY A 268 -2.99 2.17 -0.73
N PRO A 269 -2.04 3.11 -0.84
CA PRO A 269 -1.13 3.41 0.26
C PRO A 269 -1.85 3.96 1.48
N ILE A 270 -1.30 3.69 2.66
CA ILE A 270 -1.83 4.17 3.93
C ILE A 270 -1.37 5.60 4.15
N ILE A 271 -2.34 6.50 4.34
CA ILE A 271 -2.13 7.93 4.55
C ILE A 271 -2.70 8.34 5.91
N SER A 272 -2.07 9.32 6.57
CA SER A 272 -2.58 9.90 7.82
C SER A 272 -3.83 10.75 7.59
N PHE A 273 -4.63 10.98 8.63
CA PHE A 273 -5.78 11.87 8.51
C PHE A 273 -5.34 13.31 8.25
N ASN A 274 -4.29 13.77 8.95
CA ASN A 274 -3.75 15.12 8.76
C ASN A 274 -3.32 15.35 7.31
N ALA A 275 -2.56 14.41 6.73
CA ALA A 275 -2.11 14.55 5.35
C ALA A 275 -3.27 14.52 4.35
N PHE A 276 -4.28 13.68 4.56
CA PHE A 276 -5.46 13.67 3.70
C PHE A 276 -6.24 14.98 3.80
N ALA A 277 -6.59 15.41 5.01
CA ALA A 277 -7.42 16.60 5.24
C ALA A 277 -6.72 17.90 4.79
N SER A 278 -5.41 18.02 4.95
CA SER A 278 -4.63 19.17 4.48
C SER A 278 -4.65 19.34 2.95
N GLN A 279 -4.88 18.25 2.21
CA GLN A 279 -4.86 18.23 0.74
C GLN A 279 -6.26 18.38 0.12
N LEU A 280 -7.31 18.49 0.95
CA LEU A 280 -8.67 18.71 0.47
C LEU A 280 -8.89 20.14 -0.02
N ASP A 281 -8.37 21.12 0.70
CA ASP A 281 -8.40 22.54 0.32
C ASP A 281 -7.44 22.79 -0.84
N VAL A 282 -6.16 22.50 -0.63
CA VAL A 282 -5.09 22.75 -1.60
C VAL A 282 -4.56 21.41 -2.11
N PRO A 283 -4.67 21.13 -3.43
CA PRO A 283 -4.14 19.89 -3.98
C PRO A 283 -2.62 19.82 -3.83
N GLN A 284 -2.07 18.61 -3.93
CA GLN A 284 -0.63 18.36 -3.84
C GLN A 284 0.17 19.30 -4.76
N ASN A 285 1.26 19.86 -4.23
CA ASN A 285 2.18 20.75 -4.95
C ASN A 285 3.60 20.18 -5.06
N HIS A 286 3.81 18.96 -4.56
CA HIS A 286 5.10 18.30 -4.55
C HIS A 286 5.50 17.83 -5.96
N TYR A 287 4.57 17.16 -6.66
CA TYR A 287 4.76 16.63 -8.00
C TYR A 287 4.14 17.55 -9.05
N SER A 288 4.96 17.95 -10.01
CA SER A 288 4.51 18.65 -11.22
C SER A 288 3.73 17.70 -12.14
N ILE A 289 2.91 18.26 -13.03
CA ILE A 289 2.15 17.49 -14.04
C ILE A 289 3.10 16.61 -14.87
N LYS A 290 4.26 17.14 -15.26
CA LYS A 290 5.29 16.38 -15.99
C LYS A 290 5.76 15.14 -15.22
N GLU A 291 6.00 15.28 -13.91
CA GLU A 291 6.42 14.16 -13.06
C GLU A 291 5.32 13.12 -12.88
N VAL A 292 4.06 13.56 -12.76
CA VAL A 292 2.88 12.67 -12.69
C VAL A 292 2.70 11.90 -14.01
N THR A 293 2.85 12.55 -15.16
CA THR A 293 2.79 11.87 -16.47
C THR A 293 3.90 10.84 -16.62
N TRP A 294 5.14 11.19 -16.25
CA TRP A 294 6.25 10.23 -16.23
C TRP A 294 6.02 9.07 -15.26
N TYR A 295 5.34 9.31 -14.15
CA TYR A 295 4.95 8.25 -13.21
C TYR A 295 3.99 7.25 -13.87
N GLY A 296 2.98 7.73 -14.61
CA GLY A 296 2.06 6.90 -15.38
C GLY A 296 2.75 6.13 -16.50
N LEU A 297 3.63 6.77 -17.27
CA LEU A 297 4.40 6.11 -18.33
C LEU A 297 5.30 4.99 -17.78
N ARG A 298 5.97 5.23 -16.64
CA ARG A 298 6.75 4.19 -15.94
C ARG A 298 5.88 3.04 -15.48
N TRP A 299 4.65 3.30 -15.06
CA TRP A 299 3.70 2.24 -14.70
C TRP A 299 3.34 1.37 -15.90
N VAL A 300 3.05 1.97 -17.06
CA VAL A 300 2.77 1.24 -18.32
C VAL A 300 3.97 0.38 -18.74
N PHE A 301 5.18 0.93 -18.67
CA PHE A 301 6.39 0.15 -18.98
C PHE A 301 6.54 -1.09 -18.08
N VAL A 302 6.29 -0.93 -16.78
CA VAL A 302 6.36 -2.02 -15.80
C VAL A 302 5.22 -3.01 -16.00
N LEU A 303 4.04 -2.57 -16.43
CA LEU A 303 2.94 -3.46 -16.82
C LEU A 303 3.34 -4.34 -18.00
N SER A 304 3.97 -3.76 -19.03
CA SER A 304 4.51 -4.51 -20.17
C SER A 304 5.55 -5.54 -19.74
N LEU A 305 6.41 -5.20 -18.77
CA LEU A 305 7.39 -6.14 -18.20
C LEU A 305 6.70 -7.30 -17.47
N MET A 306 5.63 -7.02 -16.72
CA MET A 306 4.84 -8.04 -16.04
C MET A 306 4.16 -8.99 -17.04
N GLU A 307 3.52 -8.45 -18.07
CA GLU A 307 2.94 -9.26 -19.15
C GLU A 307 4.01 -10.10 -19.86
N LEU A 308 5.18 -9.53 -20.15
CA LEU A 308 6.26 -10.29 -20.77
C LEU A 308 6.71 -11.45 -19.86
N MET A 309 6.91 -11.19 -18.57
CA MET A 309 7.33 -12.21 -17.61
C MET A 309 6.30 -13.35 -17.48
N THR A 310 4.99 -13.04 -17.43
CA THR A 310 3.93 -14.06 -17.32
C THR A 310 3.74 -14.88 -18.59
N HIS A 311 4.07 -14.34 -19.77
CA HIS A 311 4.04 -15.09 -21.03
C HIS A 311 5.30 -15.92 -21.28
N LEU A 312 6.43 -15.62 -20.60
CA LEU A 312 7.72 -16.26 -20.86
C LEU A 312 8.14 -17.32 -19.84
N PHE A 313 7.89 -17.10 -18.55
CA PHE A 313 8.60 -17.85 -17.49
C PHE A 313 7.74 -18.72 -16.57
N TYR A 314 6.43 -18.50 -16.53
CA TYR A 314 5.45 -19.33 -15.81
C TYR A 314 5.75 -19.64 -14.33
N PHE A 315 6.47 -18.72 -13.65
CA PHE A 315 7.02 -18.96 -12.30
C PHE A 315 5.97 -19.37 -11.26
N ASN A 316 4.80 -18.74 -11.25
CA ASN A 316 3.77 -19.05 -10.25
C ASN A 316 3.06 -20.37 -10.58
N ALA A 317 2.87 -20.66 -11.88
CA ALA A 317 2.30 -21.92 -12.30
C ALA A 317 3.20 -23.10 -11.86
N PHE A 318 4.52 -22.96 -11.94
CA PHE A 318 5.47 -23.94 -11.36
C PHE A 318 5.28 -24.11 -9.85
N ALA A 319 5.15 -23.00 -9.12
CA ALA A 319 5.01 -23.04 -7.67
C ALA A 319 3.70 -23.71 -7.21
N VAL A 320 2.58 -23.36 -7.85
CA VAL A 320 1.24 -23.88 -7.55
C VAL A 320 1.09 -25.35 -7.95
N SER A 321 1.74 -25.78 -9.03
CA SER A 321 1.60 -27.15 -9.55
C SER A 321 2.37 -28.21 -8.76
N GLY A 322 3.12 -27.82 -7.72
CA GLY A 322 3.88 -28.78 -6.92
C GLY A 322 5.06 -29.41 -7.67
N SER A 323 5.50 -28.83 -8.79
CA SER A 323 6.51 -29.43 -9.69
C SER A 323 7.92 -29.56 -9.10
N TRP A 324 8.15 -29.04 -7.88
CA TRP A 324 9.43 -29.02 -7.17
C TRP A 324 10.11 -30.39 -7.07
N GLN A 325 9.33 -31.47 -6.91
CA GLN A 325 9.86 -32.83 -6.76
C GLN A 325 10.56 -33.35 -8.02
N MET A 326 10.25 -32.79 -9.20
CA MET A 326 10.79 -33.20 -10.49
C MET A 326 11.93 -32.30 -10.99
N LEU A 327 12.32 -31.29 -10.21
CA LEU A 327 13.21 -30.22 -10.63
C LEU A 327 14.54 -30.28 -9.90
N SER A 328 15.62 -29.85 -10.57
CA SER A 328 16.93 -29.76 -9.93
C SER A 328 16.95 -28.64 -8.88
N PRO A 329 17.84 -28.69 -7.88
CA PRO A 329 17.98 -27.61 -6.89
C PRO A 329 18.20 -26.23 -7.52
N MET A 330 18.95 -26.17 -8.63
CA MET A 330 19.17 -24.92 -9.38
C MET A 330 17.88 -24.39 -10.02
N ASP A 331 17.02 -25.27 -10.54
CA ASP A 331 15.74 -24.87 -11.13
C ASP A 331 14.78 -24.35 -10.08
N ILE A 332 14.75 -25.01 -8.91
CA ILE A 332 13.97 -24.58 -7.76
C ILE A 332 14.41 -23.18 -7.31
N PHE A 333 15.73 -22.93 -7.24
CA PHE A 333 16.25 -21.61 -6.93
C PHE A 333 15.79 -20.55 -7.94
N ILE A 334 15.89 -20.83 -9.24
CA ILE A 334 15.50 -19.88 -10.30
C ILE A 334 14.00 -19.60 -10.28
N ILE A 335 13.17 -20.63 -10.06
CA ILE A 335 11.72 -20.47 -9.93
C ILE A 335 11.39 -19.66 -8.69
N GLY A 336 11.98 -19.98 -7.53
CA GLY A 336 11.77 -19.23 -6.29
C GLY A 336 12.17 -17.76 -6.42
N TYR A 337 13.32 -17.49 -7.03
CA TYR A 337 13.76 -16.14 -7.36
C TYR A 337 12.78 -15.42 -8.30
N GLY A 338 12.29 -16.11 -9.33
CA GLY A 338 11.26 -15.61 -10.24
C GLY A 338 9.94 -15.28 -9.55
N VAL A 339 9.46 -16.12 -8.64
CA VAL A 339 8.24 -15.90 -7.84
C VAL A 339 8.37 -14.66 -6.94
N ILE A 340 9.53 -14.46 -6.31
CA ILE A 340 9.77 -13.26 -5.48
C ILE A 340 9.75 -11.98 -6.35
N ASN A 341 10.40 -12.01 -7.52
CA ASN A 341 10.37 -10.89 -8.45
C ASN A 341 8.95 -10.63 -8.99
N PHE A 342 8.20 -11.69 -9.29
CA PHE A 342 6.79 -11.58 -9.67
C PHE A 342 5.95 -10.94 -8.57
N MET A 343 6.10 -11.40 -7.33
CA MET A 343 5.37 -10.87 -6.18
C MET A 343 5.68 -9.39 -5.96
N TRP A 344 6.95 -8.98 -6.07
CA TRP A 344 7.33 -7.58 -6.00
C TRP A 344 6.68 -6.77 -7.12
N LEU A 345 6.73 -7.24 -8.36
CA LEU A 345 6.18 -6.54 -9.53
C LEU A 345 4.65 -6.41 -9.46
N LYS A 346 3.96 -7.46 -9.01
CA LYS A 346 2.52 -7.49 -8.74
C LYS A 346 2.12 -6.36 -7.80
N PHE A 347 2.72 -6.32 -6.61
CA PHE A 347 2.38 -5.30 -5.61
C PHE A 347 2.79 -3.91 -6.02
N PHE A 348 3.95 -3.79 -6.67
CA PHE A 348 4.41 -2.55 -7.24
C PHE A 348 3.38 -1.98 -8.23
N LEU A 349 2.86 -2.80 -9.16
CA LEU A 349 1.85 -2.36 -10.12
C LEU A 349 0.54 -1.96 -9.45
N ILE A 350 0.01 -2.80 -8.55
CA ILE A 350 -1.27 -2.55 -7.87
C ILE A 350 -1.18 -1.25 -7.05
N TRP A 351 -0.17 -1.14 -6.18
CA TRP A 351 -0.05 0.02 -5.29
C TRP A 351 0.28 1.32 -6.03
N ARG A 352 1.13 1.26 -7.06
CA ARG A 352 1.41 2.44 -7.88
C ARG A 352 0.21 2.88 -8.68
N TYR A 353 -0.64 1.96 -9.14
CA TYR A 353 -1.87 2.31 -9.84
C TYR A 353 -2.80 3.16 -8.95
N PHE A 354 -3.06 2.69 -7.72
CA PHE A 354 -3.91 3.42 -6.77
C PHE A 354 -3.28 4.73 -6.29
N ARG A 355 -1.94 4.77 -6.15
CA ARG A 355 -1.22 6.02 -5.87
C ARG A 355 -1.28 6.99 -7.05
N PHE A 356 -1.17 6.51 -8.28
CA PHE A 356 -1.31 7.34 -9.48
C PHE A 356 -2.71 7.94 -9.57
N TRP A 357 -3.74 7.14 -9.26
CA TRP A 357 -5.11 7.62 -9.14
C TRP A 357 -5.21 8.76 -8.12
N SER A 358 -4.68 8.59 -6.91
CA SER A 358 -4.73 9.65 -5.90
C SER A 358 -3.97 10.90 -6.31
N LEU A 359 -2.81 10.76 -6.98
CA LEU A 359 -2.01 11.89 -7.45
C LEU A 359 -2.75 12.74 -8.49
N ILE A 360 -3.45 12.10 -9.44
CA ILE A 360 -4.30 12.81 -10.42
C ILE A 360 -5.50 13.47 -9.74
N ALA A 361 -6.03 12.86 -8.67
CA ALA A 361 -7.05 13.45 -7.81
C ALA A 361 -6.52 14.58 -6.90
N GLY A 362 -5.21 14.86 -6.91
CA GLY A 362 -4.58 15.92 -6.13
C GLY A 362 -4.21 15.54 -4.69
N ILE A 363 -4.23 14.25 -4.33
CA ILE A 363 -3.84 13.75 -3.01
C ILE A 363 -2.54 12.93 -3.11
N GLU A 364 -1.47 13.47 -2.54
CA GLU A 364 -0.20 12.78 -2.36
C GLU A 364 -0.30 11.73 -1.25
N ALA A 365 0.14 10.51 -1.59
CA ALA A 365 0.34 9.42 -0.66
C ALA A 365 1.77 8.86 -0.79
N PRO A 366 2.30 8.24 0.28
CA PRO A 366 3.64 7.66 0.26
C PRO A 366 3.74 6.50 -0.76
N GLU A 367 4.89 6.40 -1.43
CA GLU A 367 5.21 5.28 -2.32
C GLU A 367 5.42 3.99 -1.51
N ASN A 368 4.78 2.89 -1.92
CA ASN A 368 4.82 1.63 -1.18
C ASN A 368 6.00 0.73 -1.54
N MET A 369 6.60 0.91 -2.73
CA MET A 369 7.77 0.17 -3.19
C MET A 369 8.83 1.14 -3.74
N PRO A 370 9.60 1.81 -2.86
CA PRO A 370 10.62 2.77 -3.25
C PRO A 370 11.91 2.10 -3.75
N LYS A 371 12.17 0.84 -3.38
CA LYS A 371 13.33 0.06 -3.82
C LYS A 371 12.89 -1.28 -4.42
N CYS A 372 13.69 -1.75 -5.38
CA CYS A 372 13.56 -3.11 -5.90
C CYS A 372 14.04 -4.12 -4.86
N VAL A 373 13.42 -5.32 -4.84
CA VAL A 373 13.84 -6.42 -3.96
C VAL A 373 15.32 -6.78 -4.15
N ASN A 374 15.82 -6.74 -5.38
CA ASN A 374 17.23 -7.03 -5.70
C ASN A 374 18.20 -5.91 -5.29
N ASN A 375 17.70 -4.76 -4.85
CA ASN A 375 18.50 -3.63 -4.35
C ASN A 375 18.41 -3.49 -2.81
N CYS A 376 17.93 -4.53 -2.12
CA CYS A 376 17.85 -4.58 -0.66
C CYS A 376 19.00 -5.45 -0.11
N TYR A 377 19.98 -4.80 0.52
CA TYR A 377 21.19 -5.45 1.06
C TYR A 377 21.02 -5.99 2.49
N ASN A 378 19.97 -5.56 3.21
CA ASN A 378 19.69 -6.02 4.57
C ASN A 378 18.18 -6.15 4.82
N LEU A 379 17.83 -6.95 5.84
CA LEU A 379 16.43 -7.23 6.21
C LEU A 379 15.69 -5.95 6.63
N GLU A 380 16.35 -5.05 7.35
CA GLU A 380 15.75 -3.78 7.77
C GLU A 380 15.37 -2.90 6.56
N GLY A 381 16.27 -2.78 5.59
CA GLY A 381 16.06 -2.04 4.35
C GLY A 381 14.97 -2.66 3.48
N PHE A 382 14.87 -3.99 3.47
CA PHE A 382 13.76 -4.71 2.83
C PHE A 382 12.42 -4.30 3.45
N TRP A 383 12.24 -4.40 4.76
CA TRP A 383 10.96 -4.06 5.43
C TRP A 383 10.63 -2.56 5.43
N LYS A 384 11.63 -1.69 5.39
CA LYS A 384 11.44 -0.24 5.19
C LYS A 384 10.95 0.10 3.78
N SER A 385 11.29 -0.75 2.79
CA SER A 385 10.96 -0.53 1.39
C SER A 385 9.74 -1.33 0.93
N TRP A 386 9.48 -2.50 1.52
CA TRP A 386 8.33 -3.32 1.20
C TRP A 386 7.10 -2.82 1.95
N HIS A 387 6.07 -2.38 1.21
CA HIS A 387 4.87 -1.79 1.79
C HIS A 387 5.18 -0.58 2.70
N ALA A 388 6.00 0.34 2.20
CA ALA A 388 6.60 1.40 2.99
C ALA A 388 5.59 2.35 3.67
N SER A 389 4.38 2.53 3.14
CA SER A 389 3.34 3.32 3.83
C SER A 389 2.90 2.70 5.15
N PHE A 390 2.73 1.37 5.18
CA PHE A 390 2.40 0.62 6.38
C PHE A 390 3.55 0.66 7.39
N ASN A 391 4.79 0.49 6.92
CA ASN A 391 5.97 0.60 7.79
C ASN A 391 6.05 1.99 8.44
N LYS A 392 5.88 3.07 7.67
CA LYS A 392 5.84 4.45 8.17
C LYS A 392 4.72 4.66 9.18
N TRP A 393 3.54 4.10 8.93
CA TRP A 393 2.40 4.17 9.84
C TRP A 393 2.71 3.49 11.18
N ILE A 394 3.29 2.28 11.17
CA ILE A 394 3.70 1.58 12.40
C ILE A 394 4.74 2.40 13.17
N VAL A 395 5.79 2.86 12.50
CA VAL A 395 6.89 3.60 13.15
C VAL A 395 6.37 4.88 13.78
N ARG A 396 5.50 5.62 13.07
CA ARG A 396 4.87 6.83 13.59
C ARG A 396 4.11 6.56 14.88
N LEU A 397 3.29 5.50 14.90
CA LEU A 397 2.54 5.14 16.11
C LEU A 397 3.49 4.74 17.24
N ARG A 398 4.45 3.84 16.98
CA ARG A 398 5.36 3.30 18.01
C ARG A 398 6.07 4.38 18.83
N VAL A 399 6.63 5.39 18.17
CA VAL A 399 7.35 6.48 18.86
C VAL A 399 6.46 7.13 19.94
N HIS A 400 5.16 7.23 19.71
CA HIS A 400 4.22 7.85 20.63
C HIS A 400 3.68 6.88 21.71
N TRP A 401 3.76 5.57 21.48
CA TRP A 401 3.49 4.56 22.51
C TRP A 401 4.57 4.55 23.60
N GLU A 402 5.81 4.92 23.26
CA GLU A 402 6.90 4.95 24.24
C GLU A 402 6.74 6.06 25.31
N ASP A 403 5.94 7.09 25.01
CA ASP A 403 5.72 8.25 25.88
C ASP A 403 4.47 8.16 26.77
N SER A 404 3.57 7.20 26.56
CA SER A 404 2.26 7.15 27.24
C SER A 404 2.02 5.83 27.97
N PHE A 405 1.87 5.88 29.31
CA PHE A 405 1.45 4.84 30.30
C PHE A 405 2.17 3.46 30.28
N PHE A 406 2.69 3.00 29.15
CA PHE A 406 3.35 1.72 28.93
C PHE A 406 4.79 1.65 29.47
N MET A 407 5.35 2.75 29.99
CA MET A 407 6.61 2.69 30.75
C MET A 407 6.50 1.74 31.97
N ASN A 408 5.35 1.65 32.62
CA ASN A 408 5.16 0.72 33.75
C ASN A 408 4.89 -0.73 33.31
N LEU A 409 4.37 -0.95 32.10
CA LEU A 409 4.23 -2.29 31.52
C LEU A 409 5.48 -2.76 30.79
N LYS A 410 6.47 -1.90 30.53
CA LYS A 410 7.75 -2.29 29.91
C LYS A 410 8.47 -3.38 30.72
N GLN A 411 8.35 -3.40 32.05
CA GLN A 411 8.96 -4.45 32.89
C GLN A 411 8.18 -5.77 32.88
N LEU A 412 6.87 -5.77 32.60
CA LEU A 412 6.04 -6.98 32.49
C LEU A 412 5.91 -7.52 31.05
N LEU A 413 6.12 -6.67 30.04
CA LEU A 413 5.94 -6.98 28.61
C LEU A 413 7.24 -7.11 27.81
N VAL A 414 8.39 -7.31 28.46
CA VAL A 414 9.62 -7.75 27.73
C VAL A 414 9.39 -9.10 27.03
N LEU A 415 8.47 -9.93 27.55
CA LEU A 415 8.01 -11.15 26.87
C LEU A 415 6.92 -10.92 25.81
N SER A 416 6.34 -9.71 25.72
CA SER A 416 5.29 -9.37 24.77
C SER A 416 5.72 -8.42 23.66
N GLN A 417 6.91 -7.81 23.70
CA GLN A 417 7.43 -7.11 22.52
C GLN A 417 7.69 -8.10 21.39
N SER A 418 8.16 -9.30 21.71
CA SER A 418 8.26 -10.40 20.77
C SER A 418 6.87 -10.82 20.29
N LEU A 419 5.85 -10.88 21.16
CA LEU A 419 4.49 -11.38 20.90
C LEU A 419 3.55 -10.38 20.22
N VAL A 420 3.70 -9.07 20.48
CA VAL A 420 2.98 -7.97 19.80
C VAL A 420 3.69 -7.59 18.52
N SER A 421 5.02 -7.60 18.49
CA SER A 421 5.75 -7.55 17.21
C SER A 421 5.45 -8.80 16.40
N TRP A 422 5.40 -10.00 17.00
CA TRP A 422 4.93 -11.24 16.35
C TRP A 422 3.48 -11.16 15.96
N LEU A 423 2.58 -10.66 16.79
CA LEU A 423 1.16 -10.54 16.43
C LEU A 423 1.01 -9.49 15.35
N LEU A 424 1.77 -8.40 15.33
CA LEU A 424 1.71 -7.38 14.28
C LEU A 424 2.45 -7.82 13.02
N THR A 425 3.53 -8.61 13.09
CA THR A 425 4.18 -9.21 11.93
C THR A 425 3.46 -10.44 11.45
N SER A 426 2.78 -11.20 12.31
CA SER A 426 1.91 -12.33 11.96
C SER A 426 0.56 -11.84 11.47
N LEU A 427 0.04 -10.72 11.98
CA LEU A 427 -1.12 -10.03 11.45
C LEU A 427 -0.72 -9.29 10.17
N ALA A 428 0.46 -8.69 10.06
CA ALA A 428 0.96 -8.13 8.81
C ALA A 428 1.31 -9.21 7.79
N MET A 429 1.79 -10.39 8.21
CA MET A 429 1.97 -11.56 7.36
C MET A 429 0.63 -12.20 7.05
N LEU A 430 -0.36 -12.23 7.94
CA LEU A 430 -1.72 -12.68 7.64
C LEU A 430 -2.43 -11.71 6.70
N LEU A 431 -2.22 -10.40 6.87
CA LEU A 431 -2.79 -9.34 6.05
C LEU A 431 -2.07 -9.26 4.70
N ALA A 432 -0.76 -9.49 4.65
CA ALA A 432 0.00 -9.64 3.42
C ALA A 432 -0.34 -10.96 2.71
N HIS A 433 -0.50 -12.06 3.44
CA HIS A 433 -0.94 -13.36 2.94
C HIS A 433 -2.41 -13.33 2.46
N GLN A 434 -3.28 -12.58 3.14
CA GLN A 434 -4.65 -12.31 2.68
C GLN A 434 -4.69 -11.33 1.50
N ALA A 435 -3.79 -10.36 1.45
CA ALA A 435 -3.59 -9.54 0.26
C ALA A 435 -3.03 -10.39 -0.90
N LEU A 436 -2.25 -11.45 -0.63
CA LEU A 436 -1.67 -12.35 -1.63
C LEU A 436 -2.63 -13.43 -2.14
N ILE A 437 -3.63 -13.86 -1.35
CA ILE A 437 -4.48 -15.04 -1.63
C ILE A 437 -5.96 -14.69 -1.83
N GLY A 438 -6.36 -13.43 -1.62
CA GLY A 438 -7.72 -12.93 -1.91
C GLY A 438 -8.01 -12.77 -3.39
#